data_AF-A0A2R7N473-F1
#
_entry.id   AF-A0A2R7N473-F1
#
_cell.length_a   1.000
_cell.length_b   1.000
_cell.length_c   1.000
_cell.angle_alpha   90.00
_cell.angle_beta   90.00
_cell.angle_gamma   90.00
#
_symmetry.space_group_name_H-M   'P 1'
#
loop_
_entity.id
_entity.type
_entity.pdbx_description
1 polymer ?
#
loop_
_entity_poly.entity_id
_entity_poly.type
_entity_poly.pdbx_seq_one_letter_code
_entity_poly.pdbx_strand_id
1 'polypeptide(L)'
;MILKKISLIGLLSVNIGLFAQAGNVGINTTTPGTTLDVNGAITNRETTVAVSGNAVTVPANVSQVQLTGAATAAVTITAPAAPNAGQRLVIFNNTTGGFGASLNGVTIPNGKALEYVYSNSGWRSTDGGAVGAAGVNIYNTDGSLTNNRTVSQGANTLTFTGNQVNAFSVDGNTLSVDAANHRIGIGTSTPDTPLTVQTPDNNFGIRHTNGTISLKSYIGGGKAYFGTTTPNDLYLVTNNTNQATITSAGNFGIRTNAPDHTLDVNGNVRFRSVASVTSADNSGILLADGVGAVSQISTNDFVGSLKIPANLFNAEQTTNISTDLPGNLAKNTVVFGTVNLNAAGGGTWNAANNTYTVSKAGIYQITAGVELANVTTTNYGLYISAGPRNWTIAGNPQAGSIMVFAGTYVKLLAVGDIIYCYTQSGNTTTYRQNTAFMHIVYTPL
;
A
#
# COMPACT_ATOMS: atom_id res chain seq x y z
N MET A 1 94.50 14.31 112.98
CA MET A 1 94.83 12.91 112.64
C MET A 1 94.60 12.75 111.14
N ILE A 2 95.65 12.98 110.33
CA ILE A 2 96.47 11.95 109.66
C ILE A 2 95.77 11.30 108.43
N LEU A 3 96.25 11.73 107.26
CA LEU A 3 96.59 11.03 106.01
C LEU A 3 95.54 10.30 105.12
N LYS A 4 95.61 10.73 103.84
CA LYS A 4 95.73 9.96 102.58
C LYS A 4 94.55 9.08 102.12
N LYS A 5 94.11 9.32 100.87
CA LYS A 5 94.50 8.49 99.71
C LYS A 5 94.12 9.14 98.37
N ILE A 6 95.09 9.05 97.45
CA ILE A 6 95.04 9.32 96.01
C ILE A 6 94.19 8.25 95.32
N SER A 7 93.41 8.61 94.29
CA SER A 7 93.15 7.77 93.10
C SER A 7 92.62 8.60 91.92
N LEU A 8 93.21 8.34 90.76
CA LEU A 8 93.02 8.95 89.44
C LEU A 8 92.06 8.09 88.58
N ILE A 9 91.57 8.69 87.47
CA ILE A 9 91.07 8.07 86.21
C ILE A 9 89.56 7.84 86.08
N GLY A 10 88.98 8.41 85.02
CA GLY A 10 87.71 7.97 84.45
C GLY A 10 87.04 8.99 83.53
N LEU A 11 87.66 9.32 82.39
CA LEU A 11 87.00 10.00 81.27
C LEU A 11 85.84 9.12 80.79
N LEU A 12 84.59 9.48 81.10
CA LEU A 12 83.41 8.76 80.60
C LEU A 12 83.17 9.17 79.14
N SER A 13 83.97 8.61 78.24
CA SER A 13 83.65 8.57 76.82
C SER A 13 82.44 7.67 76.64
N VAL A 14 81.26 8.29 76.52
CA VAL A 14 80.10 7.60 75.95
C VAL A 14 80.44 7.33 74.48
N ASN A 15 81.09 6.19 74.24
CA ASN A 15 81.06 5.53 72.95
C ASN A 15 79.61 5.12 72.73
N ILE A 16 78.80 6.01 72.15
CA ILE A 16 77.65 5.54 71.37
C ILE A 16 78.28 4.89 70.16
N GLY A 17 78.52 3.58 70.26
CA GLY A 17 78.79 2.75 69.10
C GLY A 17 77.59 2.87 68.17
N LEU A 18 77.65 3.81 67.23
CA LEU A 18 76.86 3.74 66.02
C LEU A 18 77.40 2.54 65.26
N PHE A 19 76.85 1.37 65.55
CA PHE A 19 77.10 0.19 64.74
C PHE A 19 76.69 0.54 63.31
N ALA A 20 77.63 0.40 62.39
CA ALA A 20 77.30 0.13 60.99
C ALA A 20 76.56 -1.21 60.98
N GLN A 21 75.25 -1.17 61.20
CA GLN A 21 74.38 -2.32 61.16
C GLN A 21 73.95 -2.50 59.70
N ALA A 22 74.35 -3.62 59.09
CA ALA A 22 73.81 -4.10 57.83
C ALA A 22 72.34 -4.59 57.98
N GLY A 23 71.53 -3.87 58.76
CA GLY A 23 70.19 -4.26 59.19
C GLY A 23 69.26 -3.05 59.25
N ASN A 24 68.00 -3.33 59.54
CA ASN A 24 66.92 -2.35 59.44
C ASN A 24 67.06 -1.20 60.47
N VAL A 25 66.91 0.04 59.98
CA VAL A 25 66.88 1.27 60.79
C VAL A 25 65.44 1.56 61.19
N GLY A 26 65.16 1.53 62.48
CA GLY A 26 63.88 1.95 63.06
C GLY A 26 63.94 3.36 63.61
N ILE A 27 62.95 4.19 63.27
CA ILE A 27 62.68 5.45 63.96
C ILE A 27 61.37 5.28 64.72
N ASN A 28 61.43 5.41 66.05
CA ASN A 28 60.29 5.20 66.96
C ASN A 28 59.69 3.76 66.94
N THR A 29 60.52 2.77 66.59
CA THR A 29 60.16 1.33 66.63
C THR A 29 61.39 0.49 66.97
N THR A 30 61.21 -0.53 67.81
CA THR A 30 62.27 -1.49 68.19
C THR A 30 62.28 -2.75 67.33
N THR A 31 61.30 -2.91 66.43
CA THR A 31 61.18 -4.07 65.52
C THR A 31 60.94 -3.58 64.08
N PRO A 32 61.97 -3.02 63.41
CA PRO A 32 61.80 -2.40 62.10
C PRO A 32 61.50 -3.45 61.01
N GLY A 33 60.40 -3.30 60.28
CA GLY A 33 59.93 -4.27 59.30
C GLY A 33 60.69 -4.25 57.95
N THR A 34 61.32 -3.13 57.60
CA THR A 34 62.14 -2.96 56.39
C THR A 34 63.38 -2.11 56.69
N THR A 35 64.30 -1.97 55.73
CA THR A 35 65.59 -1.30 55.93
C THR A 35 65.49 0.10 56.54
N LEU A 36 64.40 0.83 56.27
CA LEU A 36 64.05 2.04 56.99
C LEU A 36 62.56 1.99 57.35
N ASP A 37 62.27 1.87 58.64
CA ASP A 37 60.91 1.83 59.17
C ASP A 37 60.69 3.01 60.11
N VAL A 38 59.69 3.85 59.82
CA VAL A 38 59.33 5.02 60.61
C VAL A 38 57.93 4.80 61.16
N ASN A 39 57.82 4.57 62.47
CA ASN A 39 56.54 4.48 63.16
C ASN A 39 56.05 5.90 63.52
N GLY A 40 55.56 6.61 62.50
CA GLY A 40 55.11 7.99 62.56
C GLY A 40 55.05 8.65 61.18
N ALA A 41 54.56 9.89 61.12
CA ALA A 41 54.52 10.66 59.86
C ALA A 41 55.92 11.14 59.45
N ILE A 42 56.16 11.21 58.13
CA ILE A 42 57.39 11.76 57.55
C ILE A 42 57.06 13.15 56.97
N THR A 43 57.76 14.18 57.44
CA THR A 43 57.68 15.53 56.87
C THR A 43 58.81 15.75 55.87
N ASN A 44 58.47 16.00 54.62
CA ASN A 44 59.42 16.52 53.64
C ASN A 44 59.48 18.04 53.75
N ARG A 45 60.69 18.62 53.75
CA ARG A 45 60.82 20.07 53.68
C ARG A 45 60.43 20.55 52.30
N GLU A 46 59.41 21.41 52.24
CA GLU A 46 58.97 22.02 51.01
C GLU A 46 59.98 23.06 50.53
N THR A 47 60.34 22.99 49.26
CA THR A 47 61.20 23.96 48.58
C THR A 47 60.36 24.74 47.58
N THR A 48 60.31 26.06 47.72
CA THR A 48 59.59 26.93 46.76
C THR A 48 60.46 27.26 45.56
N VAL A 49 59.92 27.11 44.35
CA VAL A 49 60.60 27.45 43.10
C VAL A 49 59.67 28.25 42.19
N ALA A 50 60.08 29.46 41.81
CA ALA A 50 59.30 30.30 40.93
C ALA A 50 59.43 29.86 39.46
N VAL A 51 58.31 29.87 38.72
CA VAL A 51 58.30 29.69 37.27
C VAL A 51 58.77 30.97 36.58
N SER A 52 59.57 30.83 35.53
CA SER A 52 60.02 31.93 34.67
C SER A 52 59.85 31.54 33.21
N GLY A 53 59.15 32.37 32.43
CA GLY A 53 58.89 32.07 31.02
C GLY A 53 58.13 30.76 30.77
N ASN A 54 57.20 30.38 31.65
CA ASN A 54 56.51 29.10 31.64
C ASN A 54 57.45 27.87 31.72
N ALA A 55 58.62 28.03 32.34
CA ALA A 55 59.54 26.94 32.63
C ALA A 55 60.05 27.03 34.08
N VAL A 56 60.46 25.89 34.63
CA VAL A 56 61.01 25.79 35.97
C VAL A 56 61.96 24.62 36.10
N THR A 57 63.08 24.82 36.79
CA THR A 57 64.04 23.76 37.10
C THR A 57 63.97 23.42 38.57
N VAL A 58 63.65 22.16 38.88
CA VAL A 58 63.62 21.65 40.24
C VAL A 58 65.07 21.42 40.74
N PRO A 59 65.44 21.91 41.94
CA PRO A 59 66.77 21.67 42.53
C PRO A 59 67.05 20.20 42.82
N ALA A 60 68.32 19.82 42.83
CA ALA A 60 68.73 18.48 43.28
C ALA A 60 68.49 18.29 44.80
N ASN A 61 68.36 17.03 45.21
CA ASN A 61 68.23 16.63 46.63
C ASN A 61 67.01 17.24 47.37
N VAL A 62 65.87 17.33 46.69
CA VAL A 62 64.58 17.71 47.28
C VAL A 62 63.55 16.59 47.09
N SER A 63 62.58 16.51 48.00
CA SER A 63 61.48 15.54 47.93
C SER A 63 60.09 16.18 47.89
N GLN A 64 59.99 17.49 48.13
CA GLN A 64 58.76 18.26 47.96
C GLN A 64 59.07 19.65 47.42
N VAL A 65 58.38 20.03 46.35
CA VAL A 65 58.54 21.31 45.66
C VAL A 65 57.19 21.97 45.47
N GLN A 66 57.14 23.27 45.74
CA GLN A 66 56.02 24.13 45.39
C GLN A 66 56.42 25.05 44.23
N LEU A 67 55.74 24.92 43.10
CA LEU A 67 55.89 25.84 41.97
C LEU A 67 55.08 27.11 42.25
N THR A 68 55.68 28.28 42.09
CA THR A 68 55.02 29.58 42.32
C THR A 68 55.24 30.53 41.15
N GLY A 69 54.62 31.71 41.17
CA GLY A 69 54.71 32.71 40.10
C GLY A 69 53.57 32.60 39.09
N ALA A 70 53.54 33.53 38.12
CA ALA A 70 52.46 33.62 37.13
C ALA A 70 52.80 32.82 35.87
N ALA A 71 52.02 31.77 35.61
CA ALA A 71 52.05 31.03 34.36
C ALA A 71 51.07 31.68 33.36
N THR A 72 51.51 31.90 32.14
CA THR A 72 50.68 32.40 31.02
C THR A 72 50.39 31.34 29.98
N ALA A 73 50.99 30.15 30.13
CA ALA A 73 50.75 28.95 29.35
C ALA A 73 51.16 27.71 30.18
N ALA A 74 51.08 26.52 29.57
CA ALA A 74 51.54 25.28 30.20
C ALA A 74 53.01 25.41 30.66
N VAL A 75 53.28 25.04 31.91
CA VAL A 75 54.61 25.15 32.51
C VAL A 75 55.43 23.90 32.21
N THR A 76 56.66 24.05 31.72
CA THR A 76 57.60 22.94 31.53
C THR A 76 58.47 22.77 32.76
N ILE A 77 58.46 21.58 33.37
CA ILE A 77 59.28 21.24 34.53
C ILE A 77 60.52 20.47 34.07
N THR A 78 61.70 20.98 34.41
CA THR A 78 62.97 20.25 34.30
C THR A 78 63.35 19.72 35.67
N ALA A 79 63.29 18.41 35.86
CA ALA A 79 63.73 17.77 37.10
C ALA A 79 65.26 17.57 37.13
N PRO A 80 65.88 17.34 38.31
CA PRO A 80 67.32 17.09 38.42
C PRO A 80 67.77 15.90 37.55
N ALA A 81 68.93 16.04 36.92
CA ALA A 81 69.59 14.97 36.17
C ALA A 81 70.36 14.02 37.12
N ALA A 82 70.33 12.72 36.81
CA ALA A 82 70.95 11.61 37.55
C ALA A 82 70.60 11.44 39.06
N PRO A 83 69.32 11.53 39.48
CA PRO A 83 68.92 11.11 40.83
C PRO A 83 69.03 9.58 41.02
N ASN A 84 68.99 9.13 42.28
CA ASN A 84 69.01 7.70 42.60
C ASN A 84 67.68 7.04 42.23
N ALA A 85 67.73 5.81 41.70
CA ALA A 85 66.53 5.01 41.51
C ALA A 85 65.79 4.82 42.85
N GLY A 86 64.47 5.01 42.84
CA GLY A 86 63.62 5.00 44.03
C GLY A 86 63.44 6.36 44.71
N GLN A 87 64.14 7.42 44.27
CA GLN A 87 63.92 8.77 44.81
C GLN A 87 62.50 9.25 44.53
N ARG A 88 61.85 9.84 45.54
CA ARG A 88 60.49 10.40 45.47
C ARG A 88 60.54 11.92 45.38
N LEU A 89 59.62 12.50 44.61
CA LEU A 89 59.45 13.94 44.43
C LEU A 89 57.97 14.28 44.35
N VAL A 90 57.49 15.09 45.29
CA VAL A 90 56.15 15.68 45.25
C VAL A 90 56.26 17.07 44.65
N ILE A 91 55.46 17.37 43.63
CA ILE A 91 55.40 18.70 43.01
C ILE A 91 53.99 19.24 43.16
N PHE A 92 53.85 20.35 43.89
CA PHE A 92 52.62 21.12 44.01
C PHE A 92 52.64 22.29 43.01
N ASN A 93 51.70 22.30 42.07
CA ASN A 93 51.56 23.41 41.12
C ASN A 93 50.72 24.54 41.75
N ASN A 94 51.38 25.48 42.43
CA ASN A 94 50.78 26.68 43.03
C ASN A 94 51.04 27.96 42.20
N THR A 95 51.17 27.81 40.89
CA THR A 95 51.28 28.95 39.98
C THR A 95 49.94 29.70 39.88
N THR A 96 49.97 30.98 39.50
CA THR A 96 48.76 31.70 39.10
C THR A 96 48.56 31.58 37.58
N GLY A 97 47.33 31.78 37.08
CA GLY A 97 47.00 31.69 35.65
C GLY A 97 46.30 30.40 35.19
N GLY A 98 46.15 29.40 36.08
CA GLY A 98 45.29 28.23 35.84
C GLY A 98 45.88 27.14 34.94
N PHE A 99 47.12 27.28 34.48
CA PHE A 99 47.75 26.31 33.58
C PHE A 99 48.36 25.11 34.32
N GLY A 100 48.31 23.95 33.66
CA GLY A 100 49.01 22.75 34.14
C GLY A 100 50.53 22.87 34.00
N ALA A 101 51.26 22.17 34.87
CA ALA A 101 52.71 22.06 34.81
C ALA A 101 53.09 20.62 34.46
N SER A 102 53.93 20.42 33.45
CA SER A 102 54.23 19.09 32.92
C SER A 102 55.66 18.66 33.26
N LEU A 103 55.79 17.46 33.82
CA LEU A 103 57.05 16.75 33.98
C LEU A 103 56.93 15.42 33.24
N ASN A 104 57.86 15.14 32.33
CA ASN A 104 57.91 13.91 31.53
C ASN A 104 56.58 13.56 30.83
N GLY A 105 55.86 14.58 30.35
CA GLY A 105 54.59 14.43 29.64
C GLY A 105 53.36 14.26 30.54
N VAL A 106 53.54 14.17 31.87
CA VAL A 106 52.42 14.09 32.82
C VAL A 106 52.12 15.48 33.37
N THR A 107 50.89 15.94 33.16
CA THR A 107 50.41 17.23 33.62
C THR A 107 49.96 17.18 35.08
N ILE A 108 50.48 18.10 35.87
CA ILE A 108 50.04 18.46 37.21
C ILE A 108 49.07 19.64 37.08
N PRO A 109 47.76 19.44 37.28
CA PRO A 109 46.80 20.52 37.18
C PRO A 109 47.12 21.65 38.18
N ASN A 110 46.75 22.88 37.82
CA ASN A 110 46.88 24.02 38.73
C ASN A 110 46.13 23.76 40.05
N GLY A 111 46.74 24.12 41.17
CA GLY A 111 46.18 23.86 42.51
C GLY A 111 46.21 22.40 42.95
N LYS A 112 46.90 21.51 42.22
CA LYS A 112 47.09 20.10 42.59
C LYS A 112 48.55 19.75 42.79
N ALA A 113 48.79 18.73 43.61
CA ALA A 113 50.11 18.13 43.79
C ALA A 113 50.12 16.73 43.18
N LEU A 114 51.25 16.36 42.58
CA LEU A 114 51.48 15.02 42.06
C LEU A 114 52.83 14.52 42.53
N GLU A 115 52.88 13.26 42.90
CA GLU A 115 54.10 12.59 43.30
C GLU A 115 54.69 11.77 42.16
N TYR A 116 56.02 11.84 42.04
CA TYR A 116 56.83 11.11 41.09
C TYR A 116 57.86 10.23 41.81
N VAL A 117 58.19 9.08 41.21
CA VAL A 117 59.31 8.21 41.59
C VAL A 117 60.29 8.15 40.43
N TYR A 118 61.59 8.32 40.71
CA TYR A 118 62.62 8.11 39.72
C TYR A 118 62.90 6.62 39.55
N SER A 119 62.69 6.08 38.34
CA SER A 119 62.90 4.68 38.04
C SER A 119 63.26 4.49 36.56
N ASN A 120 64.19 3.58 36.27
CA ASN A 120 64.67 3.28 34.93
C ASN A 120 65.03 4.54 34.11
N SER A 121 65.88 5.40 34.70
CA SER A 121 66.38 6.65 34.10
C SER A 121 65.32 7.73 33.82
N GLY A 122 64.17 7.73 34.50
CA GLY A 122 63.18 8.80 34.38
C GLY A 122 62.25 8.95 35.57
N TRP A 123 61.67 10.15 35.74
CA TRP A 123 60.59 10.41 36.69
C TRP A 123 59.26 9.86 36.16
N ARG A 124 58.57 9.08 36.99
CA ARG A 124 57.27 8.44 36.71
C ARG A 124 56.25 8.93 37.72
N SER A 125 55.06 9.36 37.29
CA SER A 125 53.99 9.73 38.22
C SER A 125 53.45 8.49 38.96
N THR A 126 52.95 8.72 40.17
CA THR A 126 52.39 7.67 41.06
C THR A 126 50.86 7.55 40.95
N ASP A 127 50.20 8.45 40.23
CA ASP A 127 48.76 8.40 39.96
C ASP A 127 48.33 7.21 39.08
N GLY A 128 49.29 6.40 38.61
CA GLY A 128 49.04 5.24 37.75
C GLY A 128 48.45 5.60 36.40
N GLY A 129 48.37 6.90 36.07
CA GLY A 129 47.68 7.42 34.90
C GLY A 129 48.62 7.51 33.72
N ALA A 130 48.32 6.77 32.66
CA ALA A 130 48.85 7.11 31.35
C ALA A 130 48.53 8.59 31.06
N VAL A 131 49.55 9.30 30.55
CA VAL A 131 49.52 10.65 29.97
C VAL A 131 48.12 11.08 29.54
N GLY A 132 47.52 12.06 30.23
CA GLY A 132 46.40 12.86 29.70
C GLY A 132 45.13 12.09 29.34
N ALA A 133 44.79 10.99 30.01
CA ALA A 133 43.53 10.29 29.77
C ALA A 133 42.34 11.13 30.30
N ALA A 134 41.90 12.10 29.50
CA ALA A 134 40.52 12.56 29.49
C ALA A 134 39.59 11.34 29.47
N GLY A 135 38.48 11.42 30.19
CA GLY A 135 37.59 10.29 30.43
C GLY A 135 37.33 9.48 29.15
N VAL A 136 37.44 8.15 29.26
CA VAL A 136 37.12 7.20 28.18
C VAL A 136 35.60 7.13 28.02
N ASN A 137 34.98 8.21 27.54
CA ASN A 137 33.57 8.22 27.16
C ASN A 137 33.35 9.16 25.96
N ILE A 138 32.32 8.88 25.16
CA ILE A 138 32.07 9.44 23.82
C ILE A 138 31.47 10.88 23.88
N TYR A 139 31.25 11.47 25.06
CA TYR A 139 30.21 12.49 25.21
C TYR A 139 30.61 13.83 25.88
N ASN A 140 31.88 14.17 26.05
CA ASN A 140 32.23 15.48 26.62
C ASN A 140 32.62 16.56 25.58
N THR A 141 32.95 16.18 24.35
CA THR A 141 33.27 17.10 23.24
C THR A 141 32.94 16.47 21.89
N ASP A 142 32.60 17.29 20.89
CA ASP A 142 32.53 16.84 19.49
C ASP A 142 33.87 16.26 19.03
N GLY A 143 33.85 15.19 18.23
CA GLY A 143 35.07 14.54 17.74
C GLY A 143 34.81 13.34 16.85
N SER A 144 35.88 12.84 16.22
CA SER A 144 35.82 11.66 15.35
C SER A 144 36.14 10.38 16.13
N LEU A 145 35.37 9.32 15.90
CA LEU A 145 35.77 7.97 16.32
C LEU A 145 36.94 7.52 15.43
N THR A 146 38.11 7.27 16.01
CA THR A 146 39.30 6.80 15.27
C THR A 146 39.35 5.28 15.10
N ASN A 147 38.48 4.55 15.81
CA ASN A 147 38.33 3.09 15.77
C ASN A 147 36.88 2.70 16.09
N ASN A 148 36.48 1.46 15.73
CA ASN A 148 35.16 0.90 16.07
C ASN A 148 34.95 0.87 17.59
N ARG A 149 33.73 1.17 18.04
CA ARG A 149 33.34 1.12 19.45
C ARG A 149 32.28 0.07 19.70
N THR A 150 32.41 -0.67 20.80
CA THR A 150 31.38 -1.61 21.29
C THR A 150 30.85 -1.11 22.62
N VAL A 151 29.53 -1.05 22.78
CA VAL A 151 28.85 -0.74 24.05
C VAL A 151 28.24 -2.04 24.59
N SER A 152 28.85 -2.62 25.63
CA SER A 152 28.31 -3.82 26.29
C SER A 152 27.29 -3.41 27.36
N GLN A 153 26.02 -3.74 27.14
CA GLN A 153 24.93 -3.32 28.03
C GLN A 153 24.64 -4.31 29.17
N GLY A 154 24.99 -5.60 29.02
CA GLY A 154 24.63 -6.63 30.00
C GLY A 154 23.11 -6.70 30.20
N ALA A 155 22.65 -6.61 31.45
CA ALA A 155 21.22 -6.52 31.78
C ALA A 155 20.66 -5.09 31.75
N ASN A 156 21.47 -4.08 31.42
CA ASN A 156 21.08 -2.67 31.47
C ASN A 156 20.47 -2.21 30.13
N THR A 157 19.75 -1.09 30.16
CA THR A 157 19.21 -0.41 28.98
C THR A 157 19.95 0.90 28.70
N LEU A 158 20.22 1.20 27.43
CA LEU A 158 20.66 2.50 26.96
C LEU A 158 19.45 3.27 26.39
N THR A 159 19.09 4.38 27.02
CA THR A 159 17.94 5.21 26.62
C THR A 159 18.40 6.60 26.21
N PHE A 160 17.88 7.08 25.08
CA PHE A 160 18.03 8.47 24.63
C PHE A 160 16.76 9.25 24.98
N THR A 161 16.86 10.20 25.90
CA THR A 161 15.75 11.08 26.29
C THR A 161 15.92 12.45 25.63
N GLY A 162 15.36 12.62 24.45
CA GLY A 162 15.32 13.90 23.73
C GLY A 162 13.97 14.61 23.86
N ASN A 163 13.95 15.92 23.61
CA ASN A 163 12.72 16.72 23.50
C ASN A 163 12.71 17.61 22.25
N GLN A 164 13.57 17.28 21.28
CA GLN A 164 13.76 18.02 20.04
C GLN A 164 13.39 17.17 18.82
N VAL A 165 13.14 17.82 17.71
CA VAL A 165 13.13 17.17 16.39
C VAL A 165 14.54 16.66 16.08
N ASN A 166 14.65 15.47 15.48
CA ASN A 166 15.93 14.84 15.16
C ASN A 166 16.87 14.66 16.38
N ALA A 167 16.31 14.42 17.57
CA ALA A 167 17.08 14.30 18.82
C ALA A 167 18.00 13.05 18.86
N PHE A 168 17.70 12.05 18.03
CA PHE A 168 18.61 10.95 17.74
C PHE A 168 18.62 10.72 16.23
N SER A 169 19.80 10.73 15.62
CA SER A 169 19.95 10.67 14.17
C SER A 169 21.12 9.82 13.72
N VAL A 170 20.96 9.14 12.59
CA VAL A 170 22.05 8.50 11.86
C VAL A 170 22.17 9.17 10.51
N ASP A 171 23.35 9.73 10.21
CA ASP A 171 23.64 10.43 8.95
C ASP A 171 22.55 11.46 8.57
N GLY A 172 22.25 12.35 9.53
CA GLY A 172 21.21 13.37 9.37
C GLY A 172 19.81 12.77 9.25
N ASN A 173 19.25 12.77 8.04
CA ASN A 173 17.87 12.35 7.79
C ASN A 173 17.73 10.89 7.33
N THR A 174 18.83 10.14 7.20
CA THR A 174 18.77 8.71 6.86
C THR A 174 17.92 7.94 7.87
N LEU A 175 18.18 8.14 9.17
CA LEU A 175 17.27 7.80 10.25
C LEU A 175 17.18 9.00 11.21
N SER A 176 15.97 9.48 11.45
CA SER A 176 15.70 10.58 12.37
C SER A 176 14.63 10.19 13.38
N VAL A 177 14.90 10.41 14.66
CA VAL A 177 13.90 10.31 15.72
C VAL A 177 13.51 11.73 16.13
N ASP A 178 12.28 12.10 15.80
CA ASP A 178 11.63 13.31 16.30
C ASP A 178 11.06 13.00 17.69
N ALA A 179 11.86 13.30 18.71
CA ALA A 179 11.48 13.06 20.10
C ALA A 179 10.48 14.10 20.62
N ALA A 180 10.42 15.30 20.03
CA ALA A 180 9.43 16.31 20.39
C ALA A 180 8.01 15.85 20.05
N ASN A 181 7.83 15.15 18.93
CA ASN A 181 6.52 14.74 18.42
C ASN A 181 6.27 13.22 18.45
N HIS A 182 7.21 12.42 18.95
CA HIS A 182 7.14 10.96 19.02
C HIS A 182 7.01 10.29 17.63
N ARG A 183 7.91 10.65 16.70
CA ARG A 183 7.88 10.16 15.31
C ARG A 183 9.25 9.67 14.84
N ILE A 184 9.25 8.83 13.81
CA ILE A 184 10.43 8.34 13.13
C ILE A 184 10.38 8.78 11.66
N GLY A 185 11.45 9.40 11.20
CA GLY A 185 11.69 9.71 9.80
C GLY A 185 12.76 8.80 9.21
N ILE A 186 12.51 8.30 8.00
CA ILE A 186 13.51 7.64 7.15
C ILE A 186 13.56 8.43 5.84
N GLY A 187 14.72 9.01 5.52
CA GLY A 187 14.88 9.96 4.41
C GLY A 187 14.32 11.36 4.69
N THR A 188 13.89 11.63 5.93
CA THR A 188 13.34 12.92 6.35
C THR A 188 13.65 13.20 7.82
N SER A 189 13.96 14.45 8.16
CA SER A 189 14.12 14.89 9.56
C SER A 189 12.87 15.55 10.12
N THR A 190 11.84 15.74 9.29
CA THR A 190 10.57 16.38 9.66
C THR A 190 9.39 15.45 9.35
N PRO A 191 9.32 14.26 9.95
CA PRO A 191 8.19 13.35 9.75
C PRO A 191 6.89 14.01 10.20
N ASP A 192 5.83 13.90 9.40
CA ASP A 192 4.50 14.42 9.68
C ASP A 192 3.56 13.38 10.31
N THR A 193 3.93 12.09 10.26
CA THR A 193 3.22 10.97 10.88
C THR A 193 4.17 10.15 11.76
N PRO A 194 3.68 9.23 12.61
CA PRO A 194 4.54 8.44 13.51
C PRO A 194 5.69 7.70 12.82
N LEU A 195 5.50 7.26 11.57
CA LEU A 195 6.55 6.73 10.72
C LEU A 195 6.40 7.31 9.31
N THR A 196 7.30 8.21 8.93
CA THR A 196 7.35 8.75 7.57
C THR A 196 8.59 8.20 6.86
N VAL A 197 8.38 7.49 5.74
CA VAL A 197 9.45 7.06 4.82
C VAL A 197 9.39 7.96 3.59
N GLN A 198 10.26 8.97 3.53
CA GLN A 198 10.34 9.89 2.40
C GLN A 198 11.20 9.28 1.29
N THR A 199 10.53 8.73 0.28
CA THR A 199 11.18 8.09 -0.87
C THR A 199 11.30 9.10 -2.02
N PRO A 200 12.47 9.23 -2.68
CA PRO A 200 12.59 10.04 -3.90
C PRO A 200 11.63 9.58 -4.99
N ASP A 201 11.25 10.50 -5.89
CA ASP A 201 10.40 10.16 -7.03
C ASP A 201 11.07 9.09 -7.91
N ASN A 202 10.25 8.19 -8.46
CA ASN A 202 10.63 7.05 -9.27
C ASN A 202 11.49 5.99 -8.56
N ASN A 203 11.28 5.80 -7.26
CA ASN A 203 12.05 4.84 -6.46
C ASN A 203 11.17 3.94 -5.57
N PHE A 204 11.73 2.80 -5.17
CA PHE A 204 11.11 1.92 -4.18
C PHE A 204 11.32 2.45 -2.76
N GLY A 205 10.29 2.38 -1.93
CA GLY A 205 10.33 2.78 -0.53
C GLY A 205 10.52 1.58 0.40
N ILE A 206 9.42 1.03 0.87
CA ILE A 206 9.42 -0.08 1.85
C ILE A 206 9.49 -1.41 1.10
N ARG A 207 10.35 -2.33 1.55
CA ARG A 207 10.44 -3.71 1.06
C ARG A 207 10.27 -4.69 2.22
N HIS A 208 9.33 -5.63 2.09
CA HIS A 208 9.22 -6.80 2.97
C HIS A 208 9.52 -8.05 2.14
N THR A 209 10.50 -8.85 2.58
CA THR A 209 10.98 -10.00 1.82
C THR A 209 11.49 -11.10 2.74
N ASN A 210 11.34 -12.36 2.31
CA ASN A 210 11.96 -13.54 2.91
C ASN A 210 13.14 -14.07 2.07
N GLY A 211 13.60 -13.29 1.09
CA GLY A 211 14.60 -13.71 0.09
C GLY A 211 14.00 -14.29 -1.20
N THR A 212 12.77 -14.81 -1.16
CA THR A 212 12.07 -15.37 -2.34
C THR A 212 10.97 -14.46 -2.85
N ILE A 213 10.10 -13.97 -1.96
CA ILE A 213 9.00 -13.06 -2.30
C ILE A 213 9.42 -11.64 -1.91
N SER A 214 9.07 -10.64 -2.73
CA SER A 214 9.32 -9.24 -2.41
C SER A 214 8.05 -8.41 -2.55
N LEU A 215 7.48 -7.98 -1.43
CA LEU A 215 6.41 -6.99 -1.36
C LEU A 215 7.03 -5.60 -1.24
N LYS A 216 6.69 -4.68 -2.14
CA LYS A 216 7.26 -3.32 -2.15
C LYS A 216 6.21 -2.23 -2.33
N SER A 217 6.51 -1.06 -1.80
CA SER A 217 5.91 0.21 -2.23
C SER A 217 6.82 0.95 -3.21
N TYR A 218 6.23 1.70 -4.14
CA TYR A 218 6.93 2.57 -5.09
C TYR A 218 6.15 3.87 -5.28
N ILE A 219 6.84 4.99 -5.41
CA ILE A 219 6.27 6.29 -5.76
C ILE A 219 7.06 6.85 -6.95
N GLY A 220 6.37 7.27 -8.00
CA GLY A 220 7.00 7.74 -9.23
C GLY A 220 6.01 8.26 -10.27
N GLY A 221 6.37 9.31 -11.01
CA GLY A 221 5.61 9.75 -12.18
C GLY A 221 4.15 10.10 -11.88
N GLY A 222 3.88 10.63 -10.69
CA GLY A 222 2.53 10.97 -10.22
C GLY A 222 1.67 9.77 -9.82
N LYS A 223 2.26 8.58 -9.63
CA LYS A 223 1.57 7.34 -9.27
C LYS A 223 2.20 6.72 -8.02
N ALA A 224 1.39 5.96 -7.28
CA ALA A 224 1.83 5.16 -6.14
C ALA A 224 1.45 3.69 -6.37
N TYR A 225 2.30 2.79 -5.91
CA TYR A 225 2.15 1.35 -6.12
C TYR A 225 2.41 0.60 -4.83
N PHE A 226 1.70 -0.50 -4.65
CA PHE A 226 1.93 -1.48 -3.61
C PHE A 226 1.66 -2.87 -4.17
N GLY A 227 2.65 -3.76 -4.12
CA GLY A 227 2.48 -5.11 -4.65
C GLY A 227 3.77 -5.92 -4.66
N THR A 228 3.69 -7.11 -5.25
CA THR A 228 4.84 -7.99 -5.41
C THR A 228 5.71 -7.54 -6.59
N THR A 229 7.03 -7.58 -6.43
CA THR A 229 8.00 -7.39 -7.52
C THR A 229 8.64 -8.70 -7.97
N THR A 230 8.07 -9.82 -7.52
CA THR A 230 8.43 -11.19 -7.89
C THR A 230 7.19 -11.86 -8.47
N PRO A 231 7.32 -12.98 -9.22
CA PRO A 231 6.18 -13.71 -9.82
C PRO A 231 5.33 -14.45 -8.78
N ASN A 232 4.79 -13.71 -7.81
CA ASN A 232 3.98 -14.20 -6.72
C ASN A 232 2.70 -13.37 -6.60
N ASP A 233 1.63 -14.02 -6.18
CA ASP A 233 0.33 -13.39 -6.03
C ASP A 233 0.31 -12.38 -4.87
N LEU A 234 -0.53 -11.36 -4.98
CA LEU A 234 -0.82 -10.40 -3.92
C LEU A 234 -2.19 -10.71 -3.31
N TYR A 235 -2.21 -10.98 -2.01
CA TYR A 235 -3.45 -11.22 -1.27
C TYR A 235 -3.88 -10.02 -0.44
N LEU A 236 -5.17 -9.70 -0.48
CA LEU A 236 -5.83 -8.83 0.49
C LEU A 236 -6.52 -9.69 1.53
N VAL A 237 -6.09 -9.56 2.79
CA VAL A 237 -6.42 -10.50 3.86
C VAL A 237 -7.17 -9.78 4.98
N THR A 238 -8.23 -10.41 5.50
CA THR A 238 -8.86 -10.01 6.76
C THR A 238 -9.12 -11.25 7.60
N ASN A 239 -8.88 -11.17 8.91
CA ASN A 239 -9.01 -12.32 9.82
C ASN A 239 -8.25 -13.57 9.31
N ASN A 240 -7.00 -13.36 8.89
CA ASN A 240 -6.12 -14.40 8.31
C ASN A 240 -6.74 -15.20 7.15
N THR A 241 -7.71 -14.62 6.43
CA THR A 241 -8.35 -15.22 5.25
C THR A 241 -8.19 -14.32 4.05
N ASN A 242 -7.79 -14.90 2.91
CA ASN A 242 -7.71 -14.19 1.64
C ASN A 242 -9.12 -13.79 1.17
N GLN A 243 -9.38 -12.48 1.12
CA GLN A 243 -10.64 -11.92 0.63
C GLN A 243 -10.56 -11.54 -0.84
N ALA A 244 -9.38 -11.10 -1.29
CA ALA A 244 -9.12 -10.87 -2.70
C ALA A 244 -7.69 -11.28 -3.06
N THR A 245 -7.51 -11.64 -4.33
CA THR A 245 -6.26 -12.15 -4.89
C THR A 245 -5.97 -11.42 -6.18
N ILE A 246 -4.77 -10.90 -6.36
CA ILE A 246 -4.23 -10.55 -7.67
C ILE A 246 -3.15 -11.58 -7.99
N THR A 247 -3.38 -12.44 -8.99
CA THR A 247 -2.39 -13.44 -9.36
C THR A 247 -1.23 -12.78 -10.09
N SER A 248 -0.07 -13.45 -10.10
CA SER A 248 1.09 -13.04 -10.90
C SER A 248 0.82 -13.03 -12.41
N ALA A 249 -0.25 -13.70 -12.86
CA ALA A 249 -0.75 -13.64 -14.24
C ALA A 249 -1.69 -12.45 -14.51
N GLY A 250 -2.10 -11.70 -13.48
CA GLY A 250 -2.95 -10.51 -13.61
C GLY A 250 -4.45 -10.72 -13.38
N ASN A 251 -4.88 -11.91 -12.93
CA ASN A 251 -6.28 -12.17 -12.63
C ASN A 251 -6.65 -11.64 -11.24
N PHE A 252 -7.80 -11.00 -11.12
CA PHE A 252 -8.35 -10.52 -9.85
C PHE A 252 -9.48 -11.44 -9.36
N GLY A 253 -9.24 -12.12 -8.24
CA GLY A 253 -10.21 -12.96 -7.55
C GLY A 253 -10.83 -12.24 -6.36
N ILE A 254 -12.14 -12.35 -6.18
CA ILE A 254 -12.86 -11.97 -4.95
C ILE A 254 -13.41 -13.25 -4.32
N ARG A 255 -13.01 -13.53 -3.07
CA ARG A 255 -13.30 -14.78 -2.34
C ARG A 255 -12.84 -16.06 -3.05
N THR A 256 -11.82 -15.94 -3.89
CA THR A 256 -11.16 -17.05 -4.57
C THR A 256 -9.65 -16.80 -4.63
N ASN A 257 -8.87 -17.87 -4.48
CA ASN A 257 -7.40 -17.85 -4.61
C ASN A 257 -6.92 -18.33 -5.98
N ALA A 258 -7.82 -18.90 -6.79
CA ALA A 258 -7.50 -19.45 -8.09
C ALA A 258 -8.47 -18.89 -9.14
N PRO A 259 -8.48 -17.56 -9.37
CA PRO A 259 -9.33 -16.96 -10.39
C PRO A 259 -8.94 -17.48 -11.78
N ASP A 260 -9.89 -18.10 -12.48
CA ASP A 260 -9.71 -18.65 -13.83
C ASP A 260 -10.06 -17.64 -14.93
N HIS A 261 -10.64 -16.49 -14.55
CA HIS A 261 -10.91 -15.34 -15.42
C HIS A 261 -10.27 -14.07 -14.86
N THR A 262 -10.16 -13.03 -15.70
CA THR A 262 -9.57 -11.74 -15.32
C THR A 262 -10.23 -11.12 -14.09
N LEU A 263 -11.55 -11.25 -13.96
CA LEU A 263 -12.30 -10.98 -12.75
C LEU A 263 -13.13 -12.22 -12.43
N ASP A 264 -12.84 -12.87 -11.32
CA ASP A 264 -13.60 -14.02 -10.82
C ASP A 264 -14.13 -13.71 -9.42
N VAL A 265 -15.43 -13.85 -9.22
CA VAL A 265 -16.11 -13.58 -7.97
C VAL A 265 -16.80 -14.84 -7.51
N ASN A 266 -16.28 -15.45 -6.43
CA ASN A 266 -16.93 -16.56 -5.76
C ASN A 266 -18.05 -16.04 -4.84
N GLY A 267 -19.20 -15.73 -5.47
CA GLY A 267 -20.40 -15.22 -4.81
C GLY A 267 -21.16 -14.21 -5.67
N ASN A 268 -22.13 -13.53 -5.05
CA ASN A 268 -22.98 -12.57 -5.76
C ASN A 268 -22.30 -11.21 -5.93
N VAL A 269 -22.42 -10.63 -7.13
CA VAL A 269 -22.02 -9.24 -7.43
C VAL A 269 -23.23 -8.32 -7.33
N ARG A 270 -23.08 -7.17 -6.66
CA ARG A 270 -24.09 -6.10 -6.64
C ARG A 270 -23.54 -4.86 -7.32
N PHE A 271 -24.22 -4.40 -8.37
CA PHE A 271 -24.01 -3.08 -8.95
C PHE A 271 -24.94 -2.07 -8.28
N ARG A 272 -24.40 -0.97 -7.74
CA ARG A 272 -25.22 0.08 -7.09
C ARG A 272 -25.96 0.95 -8.10
N SER A 273 -25.40 1.11 -9.29
CA SER A 273 -25.98 1.85 -10.40
C SER A 273 -25.56 1.16 -11.69
N VAL A 274 -26.50 1.05 -12.63
CA VAL A 274 -26.29 0.62 -14.00
C VAL A 274 -26.94 1.70 -14.87
N ALA A 275 -26.21 2.19 -15.87
CA ALA A 275 -26.73 3.25 -16.73
C ALA A 275 -28.00 2.77 -17.46
N SER A 276 -29.07 3.55 -17.39
CA SER A 276 -30.25 3.29 -18.19
C SER A 276 -29.97 3.70 -19.63
N VAL A 277 -30.10 2.76 -20.55
CA VAL A 277 -30.04 3.02 -21.99
C VAL A 277 -31.45 3.17 -22.53
N THR A 278 -31.66 4.08 -23.49
CA THR A 278 -32.97 4.35 -24.10
C THR A 278 -33.17 3.62 -25.44
N SER A 279 -32.11 3.04 -25.99
CA SER A 279 -32.16 2.15 -27.15
C SER A 279 -31.29 0.91 -26.91
N ALA A 280 -31.75 -0.23 -27.41
CA ALA A 280 -31.04 -1.50 -27.35
C ALA A 280 -29.95 -1.64 -28.43
N ASP A 281 -29.85 -0.70 -29.37
CA ASP A 281 -29.05 -0.86 -30.60
C ASP A 281 -27.56 -1.20 -30.37
N ASN A 282 -26.99 -0.72 -29.25
CA ASN A 282 -25.60 -1.00 -28.85
C ASN A 282 -25.48 -1.69 -27.47
N SER A 283 -26.59 -2.21 -26.93
CA SER A 283 -26.61 -2.79 -25.58
C SER A 283 -26.80 -4.31 -25.64
N GLY A 284 -25.97 -5.05 -24.91
CA GLY A 284 -26.12 -6.48 -24.72
C GLY A 284 -27.00 -6.83 -23.54
N ILE A 285 -27.74 -7.94 -23.65
CA ILE A 285 -28.31 -8.62 -22.48
C ILE A 285 -27.27 -9.62 -22.00
N LEU A 286 -26.91 -9.51 -20.72
CA LEU A 286 -26.02 -10.46 -20.05
C LEU A 286 -26.86 -11.58 -19.43
N LEU A 287 -26.44 -12.81 -19.67
CA LEU A 287 -26.97 -14.02 -19.05
C LEU A 287 -25.85 -14.64 -18.22
N ALA A 288 -26.16 -15.11 -17.03
CA ALA A 288 -25.23 -15.90 -16.22
C ALA A 288 -25.72 -17.35 -16.21
N ASP A 289 -24.79 -18.30 -16.37
CA ASP A 289 -25.09 -19.71 -16.16
C ASP A 289 -25.10 -20.08 -14.65
N GLY A 290 -25.32 -21.37 -14.35
CA GLY A 290 -25.38 -21.86 -12.97
C GLY A 290 -24.04 -21.82 -12.20
N VAL A 291 -22.93 -21.53 -12.88
CA VAL A 291 -21.58 -21.40 -12.31
C VAL A 291 -21.15 -19.92 -12.25
N GLY A 292 -21.96 -19.01 -12.79
CA GLY A 292 -21.71 -17.58 -12.80
C GLY A 292 -20.92 -17.10 -14.02
N ALA A 293 -20.68 -17.94 -15.02
CA ALA A 293 -20.08 -17.50 -16.28
C ALA A 293 -21.07 -16.61 -17.02
N VAL A 294 -20.64 -15.39 -17.34
CA VAL A 294 -21.49 -14.40 -18.00
C VAL A 294 -21.28 -14.46 -19.51
N SER A 295 -22.37 -14.65 -20.25
CA SER A 295 -22.42 -14.63 -21.71
C SER A 295 -23.36 -13.53 -22.19
N GLN A 296 -23.14 -13.04 -23.41
CA GLN A 296 -24.06 -12.13 -24.07
C GLN A 296 -24.97 -12.91 -25.02
N ILE A 297 -26.27 -12.61 -25.01
CA ILE A 297 -27.14 -13.04 -26.11
C ILE A 297 -27.11 -12.00 -27.22
N SER A 298 -26.96 -12.46 -28.47
CA SER A 298 -27.07 -11.56 -29.61
C SER A 298 -28.48 -10.98 -29.67
N THR A 299 -28.62 -9.72 -30.09
CA THR A 299 -29.94 -9.06 -30.21
C THR A 299 -30.87 -9.83 -31.16
N ASN A 300 -30.31 -10.46 -32.20
CA ASN A 300 -31.04 -11.29 -33.15
C ASN A 300 -31.56 -12.60 -32.53
N ASP A 301 -30.78 -13.25 -31.65
CA ASP A 301 -31.21 -14.49 -30.99
C ASP A 301 -32.28 -14.22 -29.91
N PHE A 302 -32.17 -13.11 -29.18
CA PHE A 302 -33.16 -12.74 -28.17
C PHE A 302 -34.53 -12.47 -28.80
N VAL A 303 -34.59 -11.66 -29.86
CA VAL A 303 -35.86 -11.33 -30.54
C VAL A 303 -36.36 -12.50 -31.37
N GLY A 304 -35.48 -13.25 -32.03
CA GLY A 304 -35.85 -14.40 -32.86
C GLY A 304 -36.39 -15.60 -32.07
N SER A 305 -35.92 -15.80 -30.83
CA SER A 305 -36.42 -16.86 -29.94
C SER A 305 -37.73 -16.49 -29.25
N LEU A 306 -38.00 -15.19 -29.08
CA LEU A 306 -39.27 -14.71 -28.56
C LEU A 306 -40.30 -14.84 -29.68
N LYS A 307 -41.20 -15.83 -29.57
CA LYS A 307 -42.25 -16.14 -30.57
C LYS A 307 -43.35 -15.07 -30.60
N ILE A 308 -42.99 -13.81 -30.84
CA ILE A 308 -43.90 -12.66 -30.80
C ILE A 308 -44.75 -12.64 -32.08
N PRO A 309 -46.08 -12.51 -31.98
CA PRO A 309 -46.93 -12.27 -33.14
C PRO A 309 -46.53 -10.99 -33.88
N ALA A 310 -46.37 -11.07 -35.20
CA ALA A 310 -45.99 -9.95 -36.06
C ALA A 310 -47.05 -9.66 -37.13
N ASN A 311 -47.34 -8.38 -37.37
CA ASN A 311 -48.21 -7.95 -38.46
C ASN A 311 -47.50 -8.19 -39.80
N LEU A 312 -48.06 -9.04 -40.66
CA LEU A 312 -47.45 -9.36 -41.96
C LEU A 312 -48.11 -8.66 -43.13
N PHE A 313 -49.42 -8.46 -43.07
CA PHE A 313 -50.15 -7.95 -44.23
C PHE A 313 -51.35 -7.12 -43.81
N ASN A 314 -51.56 -6.01 -44.51
CA ASN A 314 -52.77 -5.22 -44.43
C ASN A 314 -53.14 -4.74 -45.82
N ALA A 315 -54.39 -4.98 -46.25
CA ALA A 315 -54.94 -4.40 -47.45
C ALA A 315 -56.39 -3.98 -47.26
N GLU A 316 -56.81 -2.99 -48.04
CA GLU A 316 -58.14 -2.41 -47.97
C GLU A 316 -58.68 -2.06 -49.34
N GLN A 317 -60.00 -1.96 -49.40
CA GLN A 317 -60.77 -1.37 -50.48
C GLN A 317 -61.62 -0.28 -49.84
N THR A 318 -61.37 0.98 -50.21
CA THR A 318 -62.05 2.15 -49.60
C THR A 318 -63.20 2.66 -50.45
N THR A 319 -63.38 2.14 -51.66
CA THR A 319 -64.42 2.54 -52.60
C THR A 319 -65.10 1.32 -53.19
N ASN A 320 -66.31 1.50 -53.71
CA ASN A 320 -67.05 0.40 -54.32
C ASN A 320 -66.36 -0.07 -55.60
N ILE A 321 -66.41 -1.38 -55.86
CA ILE A 321 -65.95 -1.92 -57.14
C ILE A 321 -66.90 -1.48 -58.26
N SER A 322 -66.38 -1.33 -59.48
CA SER A 322 -67.13 -0.76 -60.61
C SER A 322 -68.13 -1.72 -61.27
N THR A 323 -67.98 -3.03 -61.02
CA THR A 323 -68.79 -4.09 -61.63
C THR A 323 -69.62 -4.82 -60.60
N ASP A 324 -70.88 -5.07 -60.89
CA ASP A 324 -71.70 -5.95 -60.06
C ASP A 324 -71.21 -7.40 -60.14
N LEU A 325 -71.21 -8.05 -59.00
CA LEU A 325 -70.83 -9.43 -58.79
C LEU A 325 -72.03 -10.34 -59.05
N PRO A 326 -71.84 -11.45 -59.80
CA PRO A 326 -72.89 -12.44 -60.01
C PRO A 326 -73.32 -13.11 -58.70
N GLY A 327 -74.61 -13.37 -58.55
CA GLY A 327 -75.17 -14.22 -57.50
C GLY A 327 -75.10 -15.71 -57.85
N ASN A 328 -76.06 -16.49 -57.37
CA ASN A 328 -76.30 -17.90 -57.69
C ASN A 328 -75.09 -18.81 -57.41
N LEU A 329 -74.58 -18.72 -56.18
CA LEU A 329 -73.44 -19.49 -55.66
C LEU A 329 -72.10 -19.23 -56.38
N ALA A 330 -72.02 -18.18 -57.21
CA ALA A 330 -70.76 -17.73 -57.78
C ALA A 330 -69.80 -17.26 -56.68
N LYS A 331 -68.54 -17.69 -56.77
CA LYS A 331 -67.47 -17.26 -55.86
C LYS A 331 -66.82 -15.99 -56.41
N ASN A 332 -67.04 -14.89 -55.70
CA ASN A 332 -66.53 -13.59 -56.09
C ASN A 332 -65.39 -13.20 -55.16
N THR A 333 -64.15 -13.25 -55.64
CA THR A 333 -62.98 -12.83 -54.86
C THR A 333 -63.15 -11.39 -54.38
N VAL A 334 -62.93 -11.17 -53.08
CA VAL A 334 -62.96 -9.84 -52.50
C VAL A 334 -61.77 -9.05 -53.02
N VAL A 335 -62.04 -7.86 -53.57
CA VAL A 335 -61.01 -6.97 -54.12
C VAL A 335 -60.43 -6.12 -52.99
N PHE A 336 -59.11 -5.96 -52.98
CA PHE A 336 -58.39 -5.04 -52.11
C PHE A 336 -57.52 -4.12 -52.95
N GLY A 337 -58.00 -2.89 -53.20
CA GLY A 337 -57.38 -1.92 -54.09
C GLY A 337 -56.11 -1.27 -53.54
N THR A 338 -55.85 -1.34 -52.23
CA THR A 338 -54.66 -0.75 -51.62
C THR A 338 -54.03 -1.72 -50.62
N VAL A 339 -52.72 -1.94 -50.72
CA VAL A 339 -51.93 -2.71 -49.75
C VAL A 339 -51.16 -1.72 -48.87
N ASN A 340 -51.52 -1.64 -47.60
CA ASN A 340 -50.91 -0.74 -46.63
C ASN A 340 -49.67 -1.35 -45.96
N LEU A 341 -49.63 -2.68 -45.86
CA LEU A 341 -48.50 -3.41 -45.31
C LEU A 341 -48.33 -4.73 -46.06
N ASN A 342 -47.10 -5.00 -46.47
CA ASN A 342 -46.66 -6.33 -46.87
C ASN A 342 -45.24 -6.55 -46.34
N ALA A 343 -45.14 -7.11 -45.14
CA ALA A 343 -43.88 -7.27 -44.42
C ALA A 343 -42.92 -8.21 -45.17
N ALA A 344 -41.67 -7.78 -45.31
CA ALA A 344 -40.65 -8.53 -46.03
C ALA A 344 -40.47 -9.94 -45.44
N GLY A 345 -40.46 -10.96 -46.31
CA GLY A 345 -40.28 -12.35 -45.93
C GLY A 345 -41.45 -13.00 -45.19
N GLY A 346 -42.59 -12.32 -45.02
CA GLY A 346 -43.82 -12.93 -44.47
C GLY A 346 -44.62 -13.73 -45.49
N GLY A 347 -44.73 -13.19 -46.70
CA GLY A 347 -45.53 -13.71 -47.80
C GLY A 347 -45.48 -12.80 -49.01
N THR A 348 -46.15 -13.20 -50.10
CA THR A 348 -46.22 -12.44 -51.35
C THR A 348 -47.67 -12.12 -51.70
N TRP A 349 -47.96 -10.84 -51.94
CA TRP A 349 -49.26 -10.41 -52.44
C TRP A 349 -49.32 -10.48 -53.97
N ASN A 350 -50.35 -11.11 -54.50
CA ASN A 350 -50.69 -11.10 -55.92
C ASN A 350 -51.96 -10.26 -56.13
N ALA A 351 -51.77 -9.04 -56.63
CA ALA A 351 -52.85 -8.08 -56.88
C ALA A 351 -53.80 -8.50 -58.01
N ALA A 352 -53.34 -9.28 -58.98
CA ALA A 352 -54.20 -9.76 -60.07
C ALA A 352 -55.28 -10.72 -59.55
N ASN A 353 -54.92 -11.53 -58.55
CA ASN A 353 -55.79 -12.56 -57.99
C ASN A 353 -56.34 -12.20 -56.60
N ASN A 354 -55.95 -11.06 -56.01
CA ASN A 354 -56.25 -10.68 -54.63
C ASN A 354 -55.94 -11.79 -53.61
N THR A 355 -54.75 -12.38 -53.76
CA THR A 355 -54.30 -13.54 -52.97
C THR A 355 -52.98 -13.24 -52.28
N TYR A 356 -52.83 -13.74 -51.05
CA TYR A 356 -51.60 -13.68 -50.28
C TYR A 356 -51.00 -15.07 -50.14
N THR A 357 -49.83 -15.29 -50.71
CA THR A 357 -49.10 -16.56 -50.60
C THR A 357 -48.19 -16.54 -49.39
N VAL A 358 -48.37 -17.50 -48.48
CA VAL A 358 -47.60 -17.67 -47.26
C VAL A 358 -46.15 -18.05 -47.56
N SER A 359 -45.17 -17.36 -46.95
CA SER A 359 -43.74 -17.68 -47.11
C SER A 359 -43.11 -18.34 -45.88
N LYS A 360 -43.84 -18.45 -44.76
CA LYS A 360 -43.36 -19.06 -43.51
C LYS A 360 -44.41 -20.01 -42.93
N ALA A 361 -43.99 -21.15 -42.42
CA ALA A 361 -44.91 -22.03 -41.70
C ALA A 361 -45.18 -21.46 -40.31
N GLY A 362 -46.44 -21.41 -39.88
CA GLY A 362 -46.80 -20.96 -38.54
C GLY A 362 -48.29 -20.65 -38.37
N ILE A 363 -48.63 -20.00 -37.26
CA ILE A 363 -50.02 -19.69 -36.94
C ILE A 363 -50.36 -18.32 -37.53
N TYR A 364 -51.38 -18.29 -38.38
CA TYR A 364 -51.88 -17.08 -39.02
C TYR A 364 -53.24 -16.71 -38.44
N GLN A 365 -53.35 -15.49 -37.91
CA GLN A 365 -54.61 -14.86 -37.55
C GLN A 365 -55.00 -13.90 -38.67
N ILE A 366 -56.08 -14.24 -39.39
CA ILE A 366 -56.55 -13.52 -40.56
C ILE A 366 -57.85 -12.85 -40.18
N THR A 367 -57.83 -11.53 -40.04
CA THR A 367 -59.05 -10.74 -39.83
C THR A 367 -59.44 -10.09 -41.13
N ALA A 368 -60.67 -10.33 -41.60
CA ALA A 368 -61.16 -9.71 -42.82
C ALA A 368 -62.60 -9.27 -42.67
N GLY A 369 -62.97 -8.29 -43.47
CA GLY A 369 -64.33 -7.81 -43.58
C GLY A 369 -64.64 -7.25 -44.95
N VAL A 370 -65.93 -7.23 -45.28
CA VAL A 370 -66.44 -6.68 -46.52
C VAL A 370 -67.84 -6.12 -46.31
N GLU A 371 -68.12 -4.99 -46.94
CA GLU A 371 -69.46 -4.43 -47.08
C GLU A 371 -69.99 -4.75 -48.47
N LEU A 372 -71.21 -5.28 -48.54
CA LEU A 372 -71.92 -5.53 -49.79
C LEU A 372 -73.11 -4.59 -49.91
N ALA A 373 -73.34 -4.07 -51.11
CA ALA A 373 -74.51 -3.27 -51.48
C ALA A 373 -75.39 -4.00 -52.51
N ASN A 374 -76.59 -3.47 -52.71
CA ASN A 374 -77.63 -4.06 -53.55
C ASN A 374 -78.02 -5.48 -53.10
N VAL A 375 -77.92 -5.77 -51.79
CA VAL A 375 -78.26 -7.08 -51.24
C VAL A 375 -79.78 -7.23 -51.06
N THR A 376 -80.30 -8.45 -51.28
CA THR A 376 -81.70 -8.83 -51.02
C THR A 376 -81.83 -9.66 -49.73
N THR A 377 -83.05 -9.94 -49.26
CA THR A 377 -83.29 -10.46 -47.89
C THR A 377 -82.69 -11.85 -47.65
N THR A 378 -81.46 -11.81 -47.10
CA THR A 378 -80.66 -12.81 -46.37
C THR A 378 -80.30 -14.12 -47.08
N ASN A 379 -79.21 -14.11 -47.88
CA ASN A 379 -78.39 -15.30 -48.20
C ASN A 379 -77.02 -14.90 -48.79
N TYR A 380 -76.17 -14.25 -48.00
CA TYR A 380 -74.82 -13.83 -48.39
C TYR A 380 -73.80 -14.28 -47.34
N GLY A 381 -72.59 -14.62 -47.77
CA GLY A 381 -71.49 -15.02 -46.90
C GLY A 381 -70.17 -14.42 -47.33
N LEU A 382 -69.34 -14.05 -46.35
CA LEU A 382 -67.91 -13.82 -46.53
C LEU A 382 -67.16 -15.10 -46.14
N TYR A 383 -66.22 -15.52 -46.97
CA TYR A 383 -65.40 -16.68 -46.74
C TYR A 383 -63.93 -16.26 -46.71
N ILE A 384 -63.27 -16.53 -45.58
CA ILE A 384 -61.81 -16.44 -45.50
C ILE A 384 -61.26 -17.80 -45.87
N SER A 385 -60.65 -17.91 -47.03
CA SER A 385 -59.93 -19.12 -47.46
C SER A 385 -58.47 -19.02 -47.02
N ALA A 386 -57.96 -20.06 -46.35
CA ALA A 386 -56.57 -20.13 -45.95
C ALA A 386 -56.08 -21.59 -46.08
N GLY A 387 -55.17 -21.81 -47.02
CA GLY A 387 -54.74 -23.15 -47.41
C GLY A 387 -55.92 -23.99 -47.93
N PRO A 388 -56.09 -25.25 -47.49
CA PRO A 388 -57.13 -26.15 -48.00
C PRO A 388 -58.52 -25.94 -47.37
N ARG A 389 -58.68 -24.99 -46.44
CA ARG A 389 -59.94 -24.77 -45.70
C ARG A 389 -60.43 -23.34 -45.83
N ASN A 390 -61.75 -23.18 -45.72
CA ASN A 390 -62.40 -21.89 -45.60
C ASN A 390 -63.10 -21.76 -44.25
N TRP A 391 -63.22 -20.53 -43.78
CA TRP A 391 -64.02 -20.15 -42.63
C TRP A 391 -65.13 -19.20 -43.08
N THR A 392 -66.37 -19.52 -42.72
CA THR A 392 -67.53 -18.75 -43.14
C THR A 392 -67.87 -17.71 -42.07
N ILE A 393 -68.11 -16.49 -42.51
CA ILE A 393 -68.54 -15.36 -41.67
C ILE A 393 -69.95 -14.98 -42.08
N ALA A 394 -70.86 -14.97 -41.09
CA ALA A 394 -72.23 -14.50 -41.28
C ALA A 394 -72.26 -12.97 -41.32
N GLY A 395 -73.10 -12.43 -42.20
CA GLY A 395 -73.25 -10.98 -42.38
C GLY A 395 -74.35 -10.41 -41.51
N ASN A 396 -74.20 -9.15 -41.12
CA ASN A 396 -75.23 -8.38 -40.44
C ASN A 396 -75.88 -7.42 -41.46
N PRO A 397 -77.20 -7.50 -41.69
CA PRO A 397 -77.88 -6.56 -42.57
C PRO A 397 -77.86 -5.15 -41.99
N GLN A 398 -77.78 -4.15 -42.86
CA GLN A 398 -77.78 -2.72 -42.53
C GLN A 398 -78.86 -1.99 -43.33
N ALA A 399 -79.16 -0.74 -42.96
CA ALA A 399 -80.08 0.10 -43.72
C ALA A 399 -79.55 0.36 -45.14
N GLY A 400 -80.46 0.47 -46.12
CA GLY A 400 -80.10 0.82 -47.51
C GLY A 400 -79.64 -0.35 -48.39
N SER A 401 -80.13 -1.57 -48.14
CA SER A 401 -79.74 -2.78 -48.90
C SER A 401 -78.24 -3.06 -48.83
N ILE A 402 -77.68 -2.94 -47.62
CA ILE A 402 -76.27 -3.17 -47.29
C ILE A 402 -76.16 -4.38 -46.36
N MET A 403 -75.08 -5.16 -46.50
CA MET A 403 -74.70 -6.21 -45.55
C MET A 403 -73.22 -6.13 -45.23
N VAL A 404 -72.88 -6.15 -43.94
CA VAL A 404 -71.49 -6.05 -43.48
C VAL A 404 -71.05 -7.37 -42.88
N PHE A 405 -69.86 -7.80 -43.25
CA PHE A 405 -69.19 -8.99 -42.74
C PHE A 405 -67.88 -8.56 -42.10
N ALA A 406 -67.57 -9.10 -40.92
CA ALA A 406 -66.26 -8.98 -40.32
C ALA A 406 -66.02 -10.18 -39.41
N GLY A 407 -64.82 -10.73 -39.45
CA GLY A 407 -64.47 -11.85 -38.59
C GLY A 407 -63.00 -12.22 -38.69
N THR A 408 -62.60 -13.14 -37.83
CA THR A 408 -61.23 -13.62 -37.73
C THR A 408 -61.19 -15.13 -37.93
N TYR A 409 -60.22 -15.59 -38.71
CA TYR A 409 -59.90 -17.00 -38.87
C TYR A 409 -58.45 -17.25 -38.45
N VAL A 410 -58.25 -18.11 -37.46
CA VAL A 410 -56.93 -18.54 -37.02
C VAL A 410 -56.62 -19.91 -37.61
N LYS A 411 -55.49 -20.02 -38.30
CA LYS A 411 -55.11 -21.25 -38.99
C LYS A 411 -53.59 -21.47 -38.98
N LEU A 412 -53.18 -22.70 -38.71
CA LEU A 412 -51.84 -23.17 -39.00
C LEU A 412 -51.70 -23.36 -40.53
N LEU A 413 -50.72 -22.67 -41.12
CA LEU A 413 -50.44 -22.70 -42.55
C LEU A 413 -48.99 -23.12 -42.83
N ALA A 414 -48.78 -23.76 -43.97
CA ALA A 414 -47.49 -24.14 -44.49
C ALA A 414 -46.99 -23.12 -45.53
N VAL A 415 -45.69 -23.15 -45.83
CA VAL A 415 -45.10 -22.36 -46.92
C VAL A 415 -45.80 -22.73 -48.24
N GLY A 416 -46.26 -21.71 -48.98
CA GLY A 416 -46.98 -21.86 -50.23
C GLY A 416 -48.50 -21.89 -50.10
N ASP A 417 -49.06 -22.01 -48.88
CA ASP A 417 -50.50 -21.89 -48.68
C ASP A 417 -50.99 -20.49 -49.11
N ILE A 418 -52.20 -20.43 -49.67
CA ILE A 418 -52.78 -19.19 -50.18
C ILE A 418 -53.91 -18.74 -49.26
N ILE A 419 -53.91 -17.45 -48.93
CA ILE A 419 -54.95 -16.75 -48.21
C ILE A 419 -55.67 -15.81 -49.17
N TYR A 420 -57.00 -15.87 -49.21
CA TYR A 420 -57.83 -14.91 -49.93
C TYR A 420 -59.24 -14.88 -49.34
N CYS A 421 -59.97 -13.81 -49.64
CA CYS A 421 -61.37 -13.70 -49.28
C CYS A 421 -62.24 -13.80 -50.52
N TYR A 422 -63.42 -14.41 -50.38
CA TYR A 422 -64.45 -14.35 -51.41
C TYR A 422 -65.82 -14.19 -50.78
N THR A 423 -66.73 -13.59 -51.53
CA THR A 423 -68.15 -13.54 -51.20
C THR A 423 -68.92 -14.51 -52.07
N GLN A 424 -70.02 -15.02 -51.54
CA GLN A 424 -70.93 -15.89 -52.27
C GLN A 424 -72.35 -15.60 -51.79
N SER A 425 -73.30 -15.63 -52.72
CA SER A 425 -74.72 -15.48 -52.40
C SER A 425 -75.52 -16.63 -52.98
N GLY A 426 -76.50 -17.15 -52.22
CA GLY A 426 -77.48 -18.07 -52.78
C GLY A 426 -78.62 -17.37 -53.54
N ASN A 427 -78.66 -16.03 -53.55
CA ASN A 427 -79.64 -15.26 -54.32
C ASN A 427 -79.24 -15.20 -55.79
N THR A 428 -80.21 -15.17 -56.71
CA THR A 428 -79.94 -15.10 -58.16
C THR A 428 -79.63 -13.68 -58.67
N THR A 429 -79.90 -12.65 -57.86
CA THR A 429 -79.61 -11.25 -58.18
C THR A 429 -78.13 -10.92 -58.05
N THR A 430 -77.64 -10.01 -58.87
CA THR A 430 -76.30 -9.44 -58.70
C THR A 430 -76.23 -8.58 -57.44
N TYR A 431 -75.02 -8.37 -56.93
CA TYR A 431 -74.74 -7.51 -55.78
C TYR A 431 -73.41 -6.79 -56.01
N ARG A 432 -73.02 -5.85 -55.16
CA ARG A 432 -71.75 -5.12 -55.31
C ARG A 432 -70.92 -5.18 -54.05
N GLN A 433 -69.60 -5.27 -54.20
CA GLN A 433 -68.68 -5.01 -53.11
C GLN A 433 -68.48 -3.50 -52.95
N ASN A 434 -68.68 -3.01 -51.73
CA ASN A 434 -68.31 -1.65 -51.31
C ASN A 434 -66.89 -1.66 -50.75
N THR A 435 -66.75 -1.44 -49.45
CA THR A 435 -65.46 -1.43 -48.75
C THR A 435 -65.06 -2.83 -48.31
N ALA A 436 -63.76 -3.06 -48.14
CA ALA A 436 -63.23 -4.32 -47.62
C ALA A 436 -61.91 -4.08 -46.90
N PHE A 437 -61.54 -4.99 -46.00
CA PHE A 437 -60.23 -5.01 -45.38
C PHE A 437 -59.77 -6.44 -45.10
N MET A 438 -58.45 -6.64 -45.09
CA MET A 438 -57.79 -7.86 -44.65
C MET A 438 -56.54 -7.49 -43.89
N HIS A 439 -56.39 -8.06 -42.70
CA HIS A 439 -55.22 -7.94 -41.85
C HIS A 439 -54.74 -9.33 -41.43
N ILE A 440 -53.43 -9.58 -41.51
CA ILE A 440 -52.83 -10.87 -41.22
C ILE A 440 -51.72 -10.69 -40.18
N VAL A 441 -51.84 -11.43 -39.08
CA VAL A 441 -50.83 -11.55 -38.03
C VAL A 441 -50.25 -12.96 -38.06
N TYR A 442 -48.93 -13.09 -37.98
CA TYR A 442 -48.21 -14.36 -37.94
C TYR A 442 -47.53 -14.57 -36.61
N THR A 443 -47.63 -15.79 -36.07
CA THR A 443 -46.87 -16.23 -34.91
C THR A 443 -45.98 -17.41 -35.31
N PRO A 444 -44.64 -17.34 -35.10
CA PRO A 444 -43.75 -18.45 -35.36
C PRO A 444 -44.00 -19.61 -34.39
N LEU A 445 -43.80 -20.85 -34.85
CA LEU A 445 -44.02 -22.08 -34.07
C LEU A 445 -42.90 -22.44 -33.11
#